data_AF-A0A6N4R0M7-F1
#
_entry.id   AF-A0A6N4R0M7-F1
#
_cell.length_a   1.000
_cell.length_b   1.000
_cell.length_c   1.000
_cell.angle_alpha   90.00
_cell.angle_beta   90.00
_cell.angle_gamma   90.00
#
_symmetry.space_group_name_H-M   'P 1'
#
loop_
_entity.id
_entity.type
_entity.pdbx_description
1 polymer ?
#
loop_
_entity_poly.entity_id
_entity_poly.type
_entity_poly.pdbx_seq_one_letter_code
_entity_poly.pdbx_strand_id
1 'polypeptide(L)'
;MGPRGRAVLVMSLLMMFLWAAHVVWSVLLGTGLDTHRYAGSVLLLAGGALAGFVLVWAATLLGDMRRNLSTGFEAGVTDEFGTEFQMATPDGKSTTPFKMSLTKFLPQLVAPPDWPGLHPLEAELIGFLQGYRHWPVNLNAQNKRHEASPGREFASLYELAVARWQVMRQIPGATHWHRIAALSKDLALVHAFVEKRSSAPLSHFWKRDSVKFTQRCQAHGGITAFLLSTFPAFRAMKGTAEGEELQRTLLIALRYHATPHQLPLNSTPLAREIVDYLWRADAQLQQLDVRELDQMDAEQLDELRTNMASQWPALLNELEPASSLDSGTTCLKLADGSVWLKQEALLHVLAPLLKPTLRQTLGLWDTSGGLQHPAWPHLANQLQEAGFIAREHDGQNASNGCFTLLIHTHMWGPVLKLTPDAGRHTAVLKRWHELPSLPDQPEVVMDLQQLTAFAHVQAGHVDAKLSEMF
;
A
#
# COMPACT_ATOMS: atom_id res chain seq x y z
N MET A 1 2.71 35.29 -9.07
CA MET A 1 1.41 35.86 -8.63
C MET A 1 0.27 34.82 -8.57
N GLY A 2 -0.15 34.42 -7.36
CA GLY A 2 -1.26 33.47 -7.15
C GLY A 2 -2.66 34.08 -7.28
N PRO A 3 -3.74 33.28 -7.15
CA PRO A 3 -5.12 33.70 -7.40
C PRO A 3 -5.59 34.88 -6.52
N ARG A 4 -5.15 34.93 -5.25
CA ARG A 4 -5.43 36.08 -4.36
C ARG A 4 -4.75 37.37 -4.83
N GLY A 5 -3.51 37.28 -5.31
CA GLY A 5 -2.79 38.44 -5.85
C GLY A 5 -3.38 38.94 -7.18
N ARG A 6 -3.89 38.03 -8.01
CA ARG A 6 -4.62 38.37 -9.25
C ARG A 6 -5.94 39.07 -8.95
N ALA A 7 -6.71 38.58 -7.98
CA ALA A 7 -7.96 39.22 -7.56
C ALA A 7 -7.71 40.64 -7.02
N VAL A 8 -6.65 40.83 -6.23
CA VAL A 8 -6.25 42.16 -5.73
C VAL A 8 -5.86 43.09 -6.89
N LEU A 9 -5.13 42.59 -7.89
CA LEU A 9 -4.71 43.38 -9.05
C LEU A 9 -5.89 43.74 -9.98
N VAL A 10 -6.84 42.83 -10.15
CA VAL A 10 -8.08 43.12 -10.91
C VAL A 10 -8.95 44.13 -10.16
N MET A 11 -9.10 43.98 -8.85
CA MET A 11 -9.86 44.92 -8.02
C MET A 11 -9.21 46.31 -7.98
N SER A 12 -7.88 46.40 -7.96
CA SER A 12 -7.17 47.68 -7.99
C SER A 12 -7.29 48.36 -9.36
N LEU A 13 -7.18 47.61 -10.46
CA LEU A 13 -7.43 48.13 -11.81
C LEU A 13 -8.88 48.60 -11.99
N LEU A 14 -9.84 47.83 -11.49
CA LEU A 14 -11.26 48.18 -11.54
C LEU A 14 -11.55 49.44 -10.71
N MET A 15 -10.98 49.54 -9.50
CA MET A 15 -11.08 50.75 -8.69
C MET A 15 -10.48 51.94 -9.41
N MET A 16 -9.29 51.83 -10.03
CA MET A 16 -8.71 52.93 -10.81
C MET A 16 -9.62 53.37 -11.96
N PHE A 17 -10.21 52.43 -12.70
CA PHE A 17 -11.14 52.74 -13.79
C PHE A 17 -12.42 53.42 -13.29
N LEU A 18 -13.02 52.91 -12.22
CA LEU A 18 -14.22 53.51 -11.62
C LEU A 18 -13.95 54.90 -11.05
N TRP A 19 -12.78 55.11 -10.44
CA TRP A 19 -12.36 56.40 -9.94
C TRP A 19 -12.09 57.40 -11.07
N ALA A 20 -11.39 56.97 -12.13
CA ALA A 20 -11.17 57.79 -13.32
C ALA A 20 -12.50 58.17 -13.99
N ALA A 21 -13.44 57.23 -14.12
CA ALA A 21 -14.78 57.50 -14.64
C ALA A 21 -15.57 58.49 -13.77
N HIS A 22 -15.48 58.38 -12.44
CA HIS A 22 -16.10 59.31 -11.50
C HIS A 22 -15.53 60.74 -11.61
N VAL A 23 -14.23 60.87 -11.84
CA VAL A 23 -13.56 62.17 -12.05
C VAL A 23 -13.97 62.77 -13.39
N VAL A 24 -13.94 61.99 -14.48
CA VAL A 24 -14.42 62.42 -15.80
C VAL A 24 -15.88 62.89 -15.70
N TRP A 25 -16.74 62.15 -15.01
CA TRP A 25 -18.13 62.51 -14.81
C TRP A 25 -18.31 63.79 -13.99
N SER A 26 -17.63 63.91 -12.84
CA SER A 26 -17.76 65.08 -11.96
C SER A 26 -17.19 66.37 -12.56
N VAL A 27 -16.16 66.26 -13.39
CA VAL A 27 -15.43 67.41 -13.94
C VAL A 27 -15.93 67.85 -15.32
N LEU A 28 -16.35 66.92 -16.19
CA LEU A 28 -16.84 67.28 -17.54
C LEU A 28 -18.34 67.58 -17.58
N LEU A 29 -19.14 67.03 -16.66
CA LEU A 29 -20.61 67.18 -16.68
C LEU A 29 -21.16 68.01 -15.51
N GLY A 30 -20.39 68.25 -14.44
CA GLY A 30 -20.88 68.85 -13.20
C GLY A 30 -20.72 70.36 -13.07
N THR A 31 -19.58 70.93 -13.47
CA THR A 31 -19.28 72.37 -13.32
C THR A 31 -18.19 72.78 -14.32
N GLY A 32 -18.37 73.91 -15.02
CA GLY A 32 -17.49 74.38 -16.10
C GLY A 32 -15.98 74.37 -15.80
N LEU A 33 -15.19 74.10 -16.85
CA LEU A 33 -13.75 73.84 -16.81
C LEU A 33 -12.92 75.07 -16.38
N ASP A 34 -12.43 75.06 -15.15
CA ASP A 34 -11.30 75.88 -14.71
C ASP A 34 -9.99 75.08 -14.93
N THR A 35 -9.25 75.41 -15.99
CA THR A 35 -8.15 74.61 -16.52
C THR A 35 -6.97 74.47 -15.58
N HIS A 36 -6.73 75.45 -14.71
CA HIS A 36 -5.67 75.38 -13.69
C HIS A 36 -6.03 74.45 -12.53
N ARG A 37 -7.29 74.49 -12.06
CA ARG A 37 -7.80 73.53 -11.05
C ARG A 37 -7.90 72.13 -11.62
N TYR A 38 -8.26 72.01 -12.89
CA TYR A 38 -8.27 70.76 -13.65
C TYR A 38 -6.88 70.13 -13.71
N ALA A 39 -5.87 70.86 -14.20
CA ALA A 39 -4.51 70.35 -14.33
C ALA A 39 -3.90 69.95 -12.97
N GLY A 40 -4.09 70.77 -11.93
CA GLY A 40 -3.61 70.46 -10.57
C GLY A 40 -4.29 69.23 -9.97
N SER A 41 -5.60 69.07 -10.18
CA SER A 41 -6.37 67.93 -9.68
C SER A 41 -6.00 66.64 -10.44
N VAL A 42 -5.84 66.72 -11.76
CA VAL A 42 -5.40 65.59 -12.60
C VAL A 42 -3.98 65.14 -12.24
N LEU A 43 -3.05 66.06 -11.94
CA LEU A 43 -1.68 65.74 -11.51
C LEU A 43 -1.64 65.08 -10.12
N LEU A 44 -2.39 65.60 -9.15
CA LEU A 44 -2.53 64.97 -7.83
C LEU A 44 -3.14 63.58 -7.93
N LEU A 45 -4.11 63.40 -8.84
CA LEU A 45 -4.77 62.12 -9.10
C LEU A 45 -3.86 61.10 -9.79
N ALA A 46 -3.15 61.51 -10.83
CA ALA A 46 -2.16 60.67 -11.49
C ALA A 46 -1.05 60.28 -10.51
N GLY A 47 -0.60 61.20 -9.67
CA GLY A 47 0.38 60.93 -8.61
C GLY A 47 -0.12 59.92 -7.57
N GLY A 48 -1.36 60.08 -7.08
CA GLY A 48 -1.97 59.19 -6.09
C GLY A 48 -2.23 57.78 -6.63
N ALA A 49 -2.74 57.66 -7.87
CA ALA A 49 -2.96 56.38 -8.53
C ALA A 49 -1.63 55.65 -8.80
N LEU A 50 -0.60 56.37 -9.25
CA LEU A 50 0.72 55.81 -9.51
C LEU A 50 1.41 55.38 -8.21
N ALA A 51 1.32 56.17 -7.14
CA ALA A 51 1.82 55.80 -5.82
C ALA A 51 1.12 54.56 -5.25
N GLY A 52 -0.22 54.48 -5.38
CA GLY A 52 -1.00 53.31 -4.97
C GLY A 52 -0.63 52.05 -5.76
N PHE A 53 -0.45 52.17 -7.07
CA PHE A 53 0.00 51.06 -7.91
C PHE A 53 1.40 50.59 -7.55
N VAL A 54 2.35 51.52 -7.35
CA VAL A 54 3.73 51.20 -6.92
C VAL A 54 3.73 50.53 -5.56
N LEU A 55 2.88 50.94 -4.63
CA LEU A 55 2.79 50.33 -3.30
C LEU A 55 2.22 48.90 -3.35
N VAL A 56 1.17 48.66 -4.14
CA VAL A 56 0.63 47.30 -4.37
C VAL A 56 1.66 46.44 -5.09
N TRP A 57 2.34 46.98 -6.11
CA TRP A 57 3.38 46.27 -6.85
C TRP A 57 4.54 45.90 -5.93
N ALA A 58 5.05 46.82 -5.12
CA ALA A 58 6.10 46.57 -4.13
C ALA A 58 5.67 45.53 -3.09
N ALA A 59 4.44 45.60 -2.58
CA ALA A 59 3.91 44.60 -1.64
C ALA A 59 3.82 43.20 -2.27
N THR A 60 3.45 43.11 -3.55
CA THR A 60 3.42 41.82 -4.27
C THR A 60 4.82 41.28 -4.57
N LEU A 61 5.77 42.15 -4.88
CA LEU A 61 7.17 41.79 -5.14
C LEU A 61 7.86 41.31 -3.86
N LEU A 62 7.63 42.00 -2.74
CA LEU A 62 8.10 41.59 -1.41
C LEU A 62 7.44 40.29 -0.92
N GLY A 63 6.17 40.06 -1.27
CA GLY A 63 5.46 38.81 -0.99
C GLY A 63 6.02 37.61 -1.76
N ASP A 64 6.39 37.79 -3.04
CA ASP A 64 7.04 36.74 -3.84
C ASP A 64 8.53 36.54 -3.43
N MET A 65 9.24 37.57 -2.94
CA MET A 65 10.59 37.44 -2.36
C MET A 65 10.60 36.60 -1.07
N ARG A 66 9.58 36.73 -0.21
CA ARG A 66 9.42 35.89 1.01
C ARG A 66 9.22 34.40 0.72
N ARG A 67 8.77 34.04 -0.48
CA ARG A 67 8.66 32.63 -0.92
C ARG A 67 9.99 32.01 -1.33
N ASN A 68 10.99 32.83 -1.67
CA ASN A 68 12.30 32.39 -2.17
C ASN A 68 13.45 32.64 -1.18
N LEU A 69 13.18 33.22 -0.01
CA LEU A 69 14.18 33.35 1.05
C LEU A 69 14.38 31.98 1.71
N SER A 70 15.61 31.44 1.63
CA SER A 70 16.03 30.30 2.44
C SER A 70 15.88 30.71 3.90
N THR A 71 15.00 30.01 4.62
CA THR A 71 14.57 30.44 5.95
C THR A 71 15.58 30.13 7.05
N GLY A 72 16.83 29.78 6.71
CA GLY A 72 17.85 29.34 7.65
C GLY A 72 17.57 27.97 8.31
N PHE A 73 16.49 27.28 7.92
CA PHE A 73 16.11 25.93 8.40
C PHE A 73 16.53 24.83 7.40
N GLU A 74 17.71 24.99 6.79
CA GLU A 74 18.33 24.00 5.91
C GLU A 74 19.49 23.35 6.67
N ALA A 75 19.19 22.33 7.47
CA ALA A 75 20.23 21.55 8.13
C ALA A 75 20.95 20.65 7.10
N GLY A 76 22.27 20.53 7.21
CA GLY A 76 23.00 19.40 6.62
C GLY A 76 22.50 18.12 7.30
N VAL A 77 22.06 17.14 6.52
CA VAL A 77 21.33 15.98 7.05
C VAL A 77 22.28 14.80 7.17
N THR A 78 22.47 14.32 8.40
CA THR A 78 23.10 13.03 8.71
C THR A 78 22.04 11.96 8.93
N ASP A 79 22.34 10.72 8.57
CA ASP A 79 21.50 9.55 8.84
C ASP A 79 21.58 9.13 10.32
N GLU A 80 20.89 8.03 10.64
CA GLU A 80 20.88 7.39 11.97
C GLU A 80 22.26 6.89 12.47
N PHE A 81 23.27 6.87 11.61
CA PHE A 81 24.67 6.52 11.91
C PHE A 81 25.61 7.74 11.90
N GLY A 82 25.08 8.96 11.67
CA GLY A 82 25.89 10.17 11.58
C GLY A 82 26.49 10.44 10.19
N THR A 83 26.08 9.71 9.15
CA THR A 83 26.57 9.86 7.78
C THR A 83 25.74 10.86 6.99
N GLU A 84 26.37 11.89 6.41
CA GLU A 84 25.67 12.88 5.59
C GLU A 84 25.06 12.25 4.33
N PHE A 85 23.77 12.49 4.07
CA PHE A 85 23.13 12.05 2.83
C PHE A 85 23.82 12.76 1.65
N GLN A 86 24.37 12.01 0.70
CA GLN A 86 24.98 12.55 -0.52
C GLN A 86 24.08 12.26 -1.71
N MET A 87 23.73 13.27 -2.50
CA MET A 87 23.11 13.03 -3.80
C MET A 87 24.19 12.68 -4.82
N ALA A 88 24.05 11.55 -5.50
CA ALA A 88 24.73 11.30 -6.74
C ALA A 88 23.98 12.01 -7.88
N THR A 89 24.70 12.74 -8.73
CA THR A 89 24.15 13.20 -10.01
C THR A 89 23.84 11.98 -10.91
N PRO A 90 23.04 12.14 -11.97
CA PRO A 90 22.77 11.07 -12.94
C PRO A 90 24.04 10.42 -13.52
N ASP A 91 25.17 11.12 -13.48
CA ASP A 91 26.48 10.66 -13.94
C ASP A 91 27.31 9.94 -12.85
N GLY A 92 26.69 9.58 -11.71
CA GLY A 92 27.32 8.83 -10.62
C GLY A 92 28.31 9.61 -9.76
N LYS A 93 28.44 10.93 -9.95
CA LYS A 93 29.36 11.77 -9.15
C LYS A 93 28.63 12.36 -7.93
N SER A 94 29.07 11.97 -6.73
CA SER A 94 28.68 12.62 -5.49
C SER A 94 29.24 14.04 -5.46
N THR A 95 28.38 15.05 -5.34
CA THR A 95 28.85 16.45 -5.42
C THR A 95 28.27 17.42 -4.40
N THR A 96 27.24 17.07 -3.62
CA THR A 96 26.80 17.95 -2.51
C THR A 96 26.13 17.18 -1.37
N PRO A 97 26.35 17.61 -0.11
CA PRO A 97 25.55 17.16 1.02
C PRO A 97 24.10 17.59 0.80
N PHE A 98 23.19 16.64 1.00
CA PHE A 98 21.76 16.79 0.85
C PHE A 98 21.22 17.82 1.84
N LYS A 99 20.76 18.96 1.33
CA LYS A 99 20.07 19.99 2.10
C LYS A 99 18.57 19.89 1.84
N MET A 100 17.82 19.48 2.86
CA MET A 100 16.36 19.49 2.83
C MET A 100 15.86 20.79 3.46
N SER A 101 15.08 21.57 2.70
CA SER A 101 14.35 22.71 3.26
C SER A 101 13.20 22.19 4.13
N LEU A 102 13.38 22.27 5.45
CA LEU A 102 12.35 21.92 6.44
C LEU A 102 11.11 22.82 6.34
N THR A 103 11.26 24.01 5.74
CA THR A 103 10.15 24.95 5.53
C THR A 103 9.10 24.47 4.55
N LYS A 104 9.44 23.54 3.65
CA LYS A 104 8.44 22.87 2.79
C LYS A 104 7.59 21.86 3.57
N PHE A 105 8.08 21.41 4.73
CA PHE A 105 7.45 20.40 5.59
C PHE A 105 6.77 20.98 6.82
N LEU A 106 6.70 22.31 6.96
CA LEU A 106 5.70 22.95 7.80
C LEU A 106 4.39 22.96 7.01
N PRO A 107 3.47 21.98 7.19
CA PRO A 107 2.16 22.11 6.58
C PRO A 107 1.54 23.41 7.11
N GLN A 108 0.65 24.00 6.32
CA GLN A 108 -0.44 24.75 6.94
C GLN A 108 -1.14 23.72 7.85
N LEU A 109 -0.77 23.69 9.14
CA LEU A 109 -1.23 22.71 10.11
C LEU A 109 -2.76 22.78 10.12
N VAL A 110 -3.39 21.82 9.43
CA VAL A 110 -4.79 21.52 9.68
C VAL A 110 -4.81 20.90 11.06
N ALA A 111 -5.66 21.42 11.95
CA ALA A 111 -5.72 20.96 13.32
C ALA A 111 -5.84 19.43 13.36
N PRO A 112 -5.01 18.74 14.16
CA PRO A 112 -5.11 17.29 14.28
C PRO A 112 -6.52 16.92 14.76
N PRO A 113 -7.12 15.83 14.22
CA PRO A 113 -8.42 15.39 14.67
C PRO A 113 -8.34 14.97 16.14
N ASP A 114 -9.22 15.52 16.97
CA ASP A 114 -9.34 15.14 18.38
C ASP A 114 -10.40 14.03 18.49
N TRP A 115 -9.95 12.78 18.34
CA TRP A 115 -10.79 11.60 18.46
C TRP A 115 -10.43 10.81 19.72
N PRO A 116 -11.42 10.40 20.54
CA PRO A 116 -11.14 9.63 21.75
C PRO A 116 -10.47 8.29 21.39
N GLY A 117 -9.32 8.03 22.01
CA GLY A 117 -8.53 6.80 21.82
C GLY A 117 -7.51 6.84 20.65
N LEU A 118 -7.32 7.99 20.01
CA LEU A 118 -6.31 8.18 18.96
C LEU A 118 -4.95 8.52 19.58
N HIS A 119 -3.87 7.83 19.16
CA HIS A 119 -2.53 8.17 19.64
C HIS A 119 -2.09 9.55 19.11
N PRO A 120 -1.37 10.39 19.89
CA PRO A 120 -0.98 11.75 19.47
C PRO A 120 -0.27 11.79 18.10
N LEU A 121 0.61 10.82 17.84
CA LEU A 121 1.29 10.69 16.55
C LEU A 121 0.34 10.30 15.40
N GLU A 122 -0.70 9.50 15.65
CA GLU A 122 -1.72 9.21 14.63
C GLU A 122 -2.48 10.49 14.26
N ALA A 123 -2.87 11.28 15.26
CA ALA A 123 -3.58 12.55 15.05
C ALA A 123 -2.72 13.53 14.24
N GLU A 124 -1.44 13.66 14.58
CA GLU A 124 -0.50 14.52 13.87
C GLU A 124 -0.30 14.09 12.41
N LEU A 125 -0.16 12.78 12.17
CA LEU A 125 -0.02 12.21 10.83
C LEU A 125 -1.28 12.43 9.97
N ILE A 126 -2.47 12.21 10.53
CA ILE A 126 -3.73 12.44 9.80
C ILE A 126 -3.87 13.93 9.43
N GLY A 127 -3.59 14.83 10.38
CA GLY A 127 -3.61 16.28 10.13
C GLY A 127 -2.58 16.71 9.07
N PHE A 128 -1.37 16.15 9.12
CA PHE A 128 -0.35 16.37 8.10
C PHE A 128 -0.81 15.90 6.72
N LEU A 129 -1.28 14.66 6.61
CA LEU A 129 -1.75 14.06 5.36
C LEU A 129 -2.95 14.79 4.77
N GLN A 130 -3.80 15.41 5.60
CA GLN A 130 -4.92 16.22 5.14
C GLN A 130 -4.47 17.41 4.28
N GLY A 131 -3.28 17.96 4.54
CA GLY A 131 -2.63 18.96 3.67
C GLY A 131 -2.31 18.46 2.27
N TYR A 132 -2.28 17.14 2.06
CA TYR A 132 -1.93 16.46 0.82
C TYR A 132 -3.13 15.76 0.15
N ARG A 133 -4.36 16.22 0.43
CA ARG A 133 -5.60 15.68 -0.16
C ARG A 133 -5.70 15.81 -1.68
N HIS A 134 -4.85 16.63 -2.30
CA HIS A 134 -4.76 16.77 -3.76
C HIS A 134 -3.48 16.18 -4.35
N TRP A 135 -2.63 15.59 -3.51
CA TRP A 135 -1.36 15.03 -3.91
C TRP A 135 -1.58 13.65 -4.55
N PRO A 136 -1.04 13.38 -5.75
CA PRO A 136 -1.23 12.09 -6.40
C PRO A 136 -0.41 10.99 -5.70
N VAL A 137 -0.91 9.76 -5.77
CA VAL A 137 -0.13 8.55 -5.45
C VAL A 137 0.64 8.07 -6.70
N ASN A 138 -0.01 8.12 -7.86
CA ASN A 138 0.57 7.71 -9.15
C ASN A 138 0.49 8.87 -10.15
N LEU A 139 1.64 9.31 -10.66
CA LEU A 139 1.74 10.38 -11.65
C LEU A 139 1.11 10.00 -13.00
N ASN A 140 1.14 8.71 -13.38
CA ASN A 140 0.61 8.23 -14.65
C ASN A 140 -0.92 8.23 -14.67
N ALA A 141 -1.55 7.84 -13.56
CA ALA A 141 -3.01 7.85 -13.39
C ALA A 141 -3.58 9.28 -13.40
N GLN A 142 -2.85 10.25 -12.82
CA GLN A 142 -3.29 11.65 -12.78
C GLN A 142 -3.23 12.33 -14.17
N ASN A 143 -2.25 11.97 -15.00
CA ASN A 143 -2.13 12.49 -16.37
C ASN A 143 -3.19 11.89 -17.32
N LYS A 144 -3.78 10.74 -16.97
CA LYS A 144 -4.82 10.05 -17.72
C LYS A 144 -6.26 10.33 -17.26
N ARG A 145 -6.51 11.30 -16.36
CA ARG A 145 -7.86 11.71 -15.91
C ARG A 145 -8.80 12.29 -16.98
N HIS A 146 -8.57 11.98 -18.26
CA HIS A 146 -9.52 12.17 -19.35
C HIS A 146 -10.15 10.87 -19.86
N GLU A 147 -9.70 9.68 -19.47
CA GLU A 147 -10.30 8.43 -19.93
C GLU A 147 -10.46 7.43 -18.78
N ALA A 148 -11.67 6.89 -18.70
CA ALA A 148 -12.20 6.10 -17.62
C ALA A 148 -11.51 4.74 -17.46
N SER A 149 -11.21 4.36 -16.22
CA SER A 149 -11.08 2.95 -15.82
C SER A 149 -11.86 2.74 -14.51
N PRO A 150 -12.77 1.75 -14.45
CA PRO A 150 -13.50 1.40 -13.24
C PRO A 150 -12.67 0.39 -12.44
N GLY A 151 -11.85 0.90 -11.56
CA GLY A 151 -11.21 0.20 -10.44
C GLY A 151 -10.97 1.25 -9.35
N ARG A 152 -11.04 0.91 -8.07
CA ARG A 152 -10.88 1.89 -6.96
C ARG A 152 -9.43 2.41 -6.89
N GLU A 153 -9.01 3.20 -7.86
CA GLU A 153 -7.75 3.93 -7.81
C GLU A 153 -7.92 5.09 -6.81
N PHE A 154 -7.27 5.00 -5.65
CA PHE A 154 -7.26 6.09 -4.67
C PHE A 154 -6.79 7.38 -5.33
N ALA A 155 -7.63 8.42 -5.25
CA ALA A 155 -7.44 9.62 -6.04
C ALA A 155 -6.37 10.56 -5.44
N SER A 156 -5.98 10.36 -4.19
CA SER A 156 -4.96 11.15 -3.50
C SER A 156 -4.17 10.38 -2.43
N LEU A 157 -3.01 10.92 -2.05
CA LEU A 157 -2.14 10.40 -0.98
C LEU A 157 -2.89 10.27 0.35
N TYR A 158 -3.69 11.28 0.70
CA TYR A 158 -4.51 11.26 1.91
C TYR A 158 -5.51 10.10 1.90
N GLU A 159 -6.24 9.90 0.80
CA GLU A 159 -7.27 8.86 0.71
C GLU A 159 -6.66 7.46 0.81
N LEU A 160 -5.52 7.22 0.17
CA LEU A 160 -4.82 5.94 0.29
C LEU A 160 -4.33 5.69 1.72
N ALA A 161 -3.68 6.68 2.34
CA ALA A 161 -3.16 6.54 3.70
C ALA A 161 -4.28 6.32 4.73
N VAL A 162 -5.40 7.05 4.60
CA VAL A 162 -6.56 6.87 5.48
C VAL A 162 -7.25 5.52 5.24
N ALA A 163 -7.37 5.08 4.00
CA ALA A 163 -7.92 3.75 3.69
C ALA A 163 -7.05 2.65 4.31
N ARG A 164 -5.73 2.73 4.18
CA ARG A 164 -4.80 1.76 4.82
C ARG A 164 -4.91 1.79 6.33
N TRP A 165 -5.01 2.98 6.92
CA TRP A 165 -5.23 3.13 8.35
C TRP A 165 -6.56 2.51 8.82
N GLN A 166 -7.64 2.67 8.06
CA GLN A 166 -8.94 2.06 8.36
C GLN A 166 -8.89 0.53 8.27
N VAL A 167 -8.25 -0.01 7.24
CA VAL A 167 -8.01 -1.46 7.10
C VAL A 167 -7.20 -1.97 8.29
N MET A 168 -6.11 -1.29 8.64
CA MET A 168 -5.26 -1.65 9.78
C MET A 168 -6.03 -1.68 11.10
N ARG A 169 -7.03 -0.83 11.30
CA ARG A 169 -7.90 -0.86 12.49
C ARG A 169 -8.77 -2.10 12.60
N GLN A 170 -9.07 -2.75 11.48
CA GLN A 170 -9.93 -3.93 11.41
C GLN A 170 -9.14 -5.23 11.53
N ILE A 171 -7.83 -5.20 11.33
CA ILE A 171 -6.96 -6.38 11.46
C ILE A 171 -6.85 -6.77 12.94
N PRO A 172 -7.19 -8.03 13.32
CA PRO A 172 -7.04 -8.51 14.69
C PRO A 172 -5.58 -8.42 15.16
N GLY A 173 -5.35 -7.92 16.38
CA GLY A 173 -4.00 -7.75 16.94
C GLY A 173 -3.29 -6.44 16.58
N ALA A 174 -3.83 -5.64 15.65
CA ALA A 174 -3.20 -4.38 15.24
C ALA A 174 -3.24 -3.31 16.35
N THR A 175 -2.06 -2.95 16.86
CA THR A 175 -1.86 -1.85 17.81
C THR A 175 -1.78 -0.47 17.12
N HIS A 176 -1.68 0.61 17.90
CA HIS A 176 -1.50 1.96 17.37
C HIS A 176 -0.20 2.13 16.57
N TRP A 177 0.86 1.37 16.87
CA TRP A 177 2.11 1.42 16.12
C TRP A 177 1.97 0.92 14.68
N HIS A 178 1.18 -0.14 14.48
CA HIS A 178 0.82 -0.62 13.14
C HIS A 178 0.06 0.45 12.34
N ARG A 179 -0.83 1.18 13.00
CA ARG A 179 -1.62 2.25 12.39
C ARG A 179 -0.78 3.49 12.07
N ILE A 180 0.16 3.86 12.93
CA ILE A 180 1.15 4.91 12.68
C ILE A 180 2.00 4.55 11.46
N ALA A 181 2.46 3.30 11.38
CA ALA A 181 3.21 2.81 10.23
C ALA A 181 2.36 2.85 8.94
N ALA A 182 1.08 2.47 9.01
CA ALA A 182 0.15 2.50 7.88
C ALA A 182 -0.05 3.92 7.30
N LEU A 183 -0.20 4.92 8.18
CA LEU A 183 -0.27 6.33 7.80
C LEU A 183 1.06 6.83 7.22
N SER A 184 2.19 6.33 7.75
CA SER A 184 3.52 6.83 7.41
C SER A 184 4.08 6.27 6.11
N LYS A 185 3.67 5.06 5.71
CA LYS A 185 4.27 4.29 4.59
C LYS A 185 4.62 5.14 3.36
N ASP A 186 3.69 5.94 2.87
CA ASP A 186 3.82 6.69 1.61
C ASP A 186 4.25 8.16 1.77
N LEU A 187 4.70 8.57 2.96
CA LEU A 187 5.11 9.97 3.22
C LEU A 187 6.20 10.46 2.26
N ALA A 188 7.10 9.57 1.80
CA ALA A 188 8.14 9.92 0.83
C ALA A 188 7.59 10.54 -0.47
N LEU A 189 6.33 10.27 -0.85
CA LEU A 189 5.71 10.84 -2.06
C LEU A 189 5.54 12.36 -1.99
N VAL A 190 5.44 12.91 -0.78
CA VAL A 190 5.41 14.37 -0.54
C VAL A 190 6.70 15.04 -1.03
N HIS A 191 7.84 14.36 -0.85
CA HIS A 191 9.13 14.87 -1.28
C HIS A 191 9.49 14.44 -2.71
N ALA A 192 9.12 13.22 -3.10
CA ALA A 192 9.40 12.66 -4.41
C ALA A 192 8.71 13.44 -5.54
N PHE A 193 7.54 14.01 -5.28
CA PHE A 193 6.79 14.78 -6.25
C PHE A 193 6.95 16.29 -6.05
N VAL A 194 6.97 17.01 -7.16
CA VAL A 194 7.00 18.46 -7.20
C VAL A 194 5.78 18.97 -7.95
N GLU A 195 5.04 19.85 -7.30
CA GLU A 195 3.93 20.58 -7.89
C GLU A 195 4.46 21.68 -8.82
N LYS A 196 4.17 21.57 -10.13
CA LYS A 196 4.39 22.62 -11.12
C LYS A 196 3.05 23.29 -11.43
N ARG A 197 2.93 24.56 -11.05
CA ARG A 197 1.76 25.39 -11.37
C ARG A 197 2.05 26.22 -12.61
N SER A 198 1.34 25.94 -13.71
CA SER A 198 1.29 26.87 -14.84
C SER A 198 0.08 27.76 -14.68
N SER A 199 0.36 29.04 -14.47
CA SER A 199 -0.65 30.02 -14.16
C SER A 199 -1.30 30.51 -15.46
N ALA A 200 -2.63 30.54 -15.53
CA ALA A 200 -3.32 31.04 -16.72
C ALA A 200 -2.95 32.52 -16.97
N PRO A 201 -2.88 32.99 -18.23
CA PRO A 201 -2.64 34.42 -18.49
C PRO A 201 -3.76 35.27 -17.87
N LEU A 202 -3.48 36.53 -17.55
CA LEU A 202 -4.44 37.46 -16.91
C LEU A 202 -5.75 37.62 -17.71
N SER A 203 -5.68 37.48 -19.04
CA SER A 203 -6.84 37.44 -19.94
C SER A 203 -7.80 36.28 -19.67
N HIS A 204 -7.39 35.29 -18.88
CA HIS A 204 -8.17 34.15 -18.45
C HIS A 204 -8.13 33.99 -16.92
N PHE A 205 -8.23 35.09 -16.17
CA PHE A 205 -8.18 35.07 -14.69
C PHE A 205 -9.26 34.19 -14.03
N TRP A 206 -10.37 33.93 -14.74
CA TRP A 206 -11.44 33.03 -14.29
C TRP A 206 -11.11 31.54 -14.47
N LYS A 207 -10.12 31.19 -15.31
CA LYS A 207 -9.67 29.81 -15.45
C LYS A 207 -8.79 29.44 -14.25
N ARG A 208 -9.03 28.26 -13.68
CA ARG A 208 -8.17 27.71 -12.63
C ARG A 208 -6.77 27.48 -13.19
N ASP A 209 -5.76 27.81 -12.39
CA ASP A 209 -4.38 27.48 -12.71
C ASP A 209 -4.24 25.97 -12.88
N SER A 210 -3.53 25.54 -13.92
CA SER A 210 -3.30 24.11 -14.15
C SER A 210 -2.17 23.64 -13.25
N VAL A 211 -2.46 22.62 -12.45
CA VAL A 211 -1.50 21.98 -11.56
C VAL A 211 -1.06 20.67 -12.20
N LYS A 212 0.24 20.51 -12.43
CA LYS A 212 0.85 19.26 -12.86
C LYS A 212 1.85 18.81 -11.82
N PHE A 213 1.97 17.51 -11.62
CA PHE A 213 2.98 16.94 -10.73
C PHE A 213 4.08 16.30 -11.58
N THR A 214 5.33 16.52 -11.19
CA THR A 214 6.50 15.90 -11.83
C THR A 214 7.35 15.21 -10.78
N GLN A 215 7.94 14.07 -11.14
CA GLN A 215 8.87 13.37 -10.27
C GLN A 215 10.19 14.16 -10.17
N ARG A 216 10.65 14.39 -8.94
CA ARG A 216 11.96 14.96 -8.63
C ARG A 216 12.98 13.88 -8.31
N CYS A 217 12.58 12.87 -7.53
CA CYS A 217 13.42 11.75 -7.14
C CYS A 217 12.57 10.47 -6.99
N GLN A 218 13.23 9.33 -6.84
CA GLN A 218 12.55 8.09 -6.47
C GLN A 218 12.12 8.15 -4.99
N ALA A 219 10.92 7.67 -4.71
CA ALA A 219 10.45 7.51 -3.34
C ALA A 219 11.09 6.24 -2.76
N HIS A 220 11.62 6.34 -1.53
CA HIS A 220 12.17 5.18 -0.82
C HIS A 220 11.87 5.29 0.69
N GLY A 221 11.85 4.14 1.36
CA GLY A 221 11.48 4.04 2.78
C GLY A 221 12.34 4.91 3.71
N GLY A 222 13.61 5.15 3.35
CA GLY A 222 14.49 6.06 4.10
C GLY A 222 13.97 7.51 4.17
N ILE A 223 13.39 8.06 3.09
CA ILE A 223 12.78 9.39 3.12
C ILE A 223 11.52 9.38 4.00
N THR A 224 10.73 8.30 3.93
CA THR A 224 9.56 8.14 4.80
C THR A 224 9.96 8.14 6.28
N ALA A 225 10.97 7.34 6.65
CA ALA A 225 11.49 7.27 8.01
C ALA A 225 12.04 8.63 8.47
N PHE A 226 12.78 9.33 7.60
CA PHE A 226 13.24 10.68 7.86
C PHE A 226 12.08 11.65 8.11
N LEU A 227 11.06 11.68 7.24
CA LEU A 227 9.90 12.55 7.43
C LEU A 227 9.20 12.26 8.75
N LEU A 228 8.97 10.98 9.08
CA LEU A 228 8.38 10.61 10.37
C LEU A 228 9.20 11.12 11.57
N SER A 229 10.53 11.06 11.49
CA SER A 229 11.43 11.54 12.56
C SER A 229 11.33 13.06 12.83
N THR A 230 10.73 13.82 11.92
CA THR A 230 10.53 15.26 12.07
C THR A 230 9.29 15.64 12.89
N PHE A 231 8.36 14.70 13.11
CA PHE A 231 7.11 14.96 13.81
C PHE A 231 7.34 15.19 15.31
N PRO A 232 6.86 16.32 15.89
CA PRO A 232 6.87 16.57 17.32
C PRO A 232 6.44 15.40 18.20
N ALA A 233 5.31 14.74 17.92
CA ALA A 233 4.84 13.61 18.73
C ALA A 233 5.78 12.40 18.62
N PHE A 234 6.43 12.21 17.46
CA PHE A 234 7.44 11.17 17.30
C PHE A 234 8.68 11.49 18.14
N ARG A 235 9.18 12.73 18.09
CA ARG A 235 10.35 13.17 18.87
C ARG A 235 10.11 13.14 20.37
N ALA A 236 8.88 13.42 20.81
CA ALA A 236 8.48 13.37 22.21
C ALA A 236 8.54 11.96 22.83
N MET A 237 8.62 10.91 22.01
CA MET A 237 8.86 9.54 22.51
C MET A 237 10.28 9.35 23.05
N LYS A 238 11.21 10.27 22.77
CA LYS A 238 12.59 10.21 23.24
C LYS A 238 12.66 10.58 24.73
N GLY A 239 13.37 9.78 25.52
CA GLY A 239 13.58 10.05 26.96
C GLY A 239 13.39 8.84 27.87
N THR A 240 12.91 7.72 27.34
CA THR A 240 12.88 6.42 28.02
C THR A 240 13.53 5.37 27.11
N ALA A 241 14.16 4.34 27.69
CA ALA A 241 14.80 3.26 26.91
C ALA A 241 13.79 2.57 25.97
N GLU A 242 12.56 2.33 26.46
CA GLU A 242 11.47 1.75 25.67
C GLU A 242 11.05 2.67 24.52
N GLY A 243 10.94 3.98 24.74
CA GLY A 243 10.57 4.94 23.71
C GLY A 243 11.62 5.06 22.59
N GLU A 244 12.90 5.00 22.94
CA GLU A 244 13.99 4.99 21.95
C GLU A 244 14.02 3.71 21.12
N GLU A 245 13.78 2.56 21.75
CA GLU A 245 13.65 1.27 21.05
C GLU A 245 12.44 1.26 20.10
N LEU A 246 11.30 1.81 20.52
CA LEU A 246 10.11 1.93 19.69
C LEU A 246 10.33 2.87 18.50
N GLN A 247 11.00 4.02 18.71
CA GLN A 247 11.38 4.91 17.62
C GLN A 247 12.24 4.18 16.59
N ARG A 248 13.28 3.48 17.04
CA ARG A 248 14.16 2.70 16.17
C ARG A 248 13.38 1.62 15.40
N THR A 249 12.50 0.91 16.09
CA THR A 249 11.64 -0.15 15.51
C THR A 249 10.78 0.39 14.37
N LEU A 250 10.09 1.52 14.59
CA LEU A 250 9.26 2.16 13.57
C LEU A 250 10.07 2.63 12.36
N LEU A 251 11.24 3.23 12.59
CA LEU A 251 12.10 3.71 11.50
C LEU A 251 12.64 2.55 10.66
N ILE A 252 13.08 1.45 11.30
CA ILE A 252 13.53 0.24 10.59
C ILE A 252 12.38 -0.35 9.79
N ALA A 253 11.20 -0.53 10.39
CA ALA A 253 10.05 -1.09 9.69
C ALA A 253 9.67 -0.25 8.45
N LEU A 254 9.63 1.08 8.57
CA LEU A 254 9.32 1.97 7.46
C LEU A 254 10.42 2.04 6.40
N ARG A 255 11.69 1.94 6.79
CA ARG A 255 12.81 1.92 5.85
C ARG A 255 12.77 0.70 4.95
N TYR A 256 12.45 -0.47 5.52
CA TYR A 256 12.50 -1.77 4.85
C TYR A 256 11.13 -2.30 4.42
N HIS A 257 10.04 -1.56 4.62
CA HIS A 257 8.71 -2.05 4.25
C HIS A 257 8.60 -2.44 2.77
N ALA A 258 9.29 -1.76 1.86
CA ALA A 258 9.27 -2.08 0.43
C ALA A 258 10.18 -3.28 0.08
N THR A 259 11.17 -3.58 0.93
CA THR A 259 12.13 -4.68 0.75
C THR A 259 12.26 -5.50 2.04
N PRO A 260 11.23 -6.29 2.43
CA PRO A 260 11.25 -7.02 3.70
C PRO A 260 12.41 -8.01 3.84
N HIS A 261 12.92 -8.54 2.73
CA HIS A 261 14.06 -9.47 2.71
C HIS A 261 15.40 -8.82 3.11
N GLN A 262 15.47 -7.48 3.09
CA GLN A 262 16.65 -6.72 3.51
C GLN A 262 16.56 -6.26 4.98
N LEU A 263 15.48 -6.65 5.69
CA LEU A 263 15.29 -6.32 7.09
C LEU A 263 16.46 -6.92 7.91
N PRO A 264 17.18 -6.11 8.71
CA PRO A 264 18.35 -6.59 9.44
C PRO A 264 17.99 -7.75 10.39
N LEU A 265 18.81 -8.81 10.45
CA LEU A 265 18.58 -9.96 11.33
C LEU A 265 18.49 -9.57 12.83
N ASN A 266 19.13 -8.47 13.21
CA ASN A 266 19.11 -7.92 14.58
C ASN A 266 17.95 -6.94 14.82
N SER A 267 16.96 -6.88 13.93
CA SER A 267 15.77 -6.05 14.13
C SER A 267 14.90 -6.59 15.27
N THR A 268 14.19 -5.71 15.96
CA THR A 268 13.18 -6.10 16.94
C THR A 268 12.07 -6.92 16.29
N PRO A 269 11.47 -7.91 17.00
CA PRO A 269 10.39 -8.73 16.46
C PRO A 269 9.19 -7.89 16.02
N LEU A 270 8.92 -6.79 16.74
CA LEU A 270 7.89 -5.81 16.40
C LEU A 270 8.14 -5.13 15.04
N ALA A 271 9.39 -4.94 14.61
CA ALA A 271 9.68 -4.36 13.29
C ALA A 271 9.18 -5.26 12.16
N ARG A 272 9.42 -6.58 12.30
CA ARG A 272 8.95 -7.59 11.34
C ARG A 272 7.43 -7.68 11.36
N GLU A 273 6.83 -7.68 12.55
CA GLU A 273 5.38 -7.66 12.72
C GLU A 273 4.75 -6.45 12.01
N ILE A 274 5.28 -5.24 12.21
CA ILE A 274 4.79 -4.04 11.54
C ILE A 274 4.87 -4.16 10.01
N VAL A 275 5.99 -4.66 9.48
CA VAL A 275 6.13 -4.86 8.03
C VAL A 275 5.10 -5.87 7.52
N ASP A 276 4.91 -7.00 8.21
CA ASP A 276 3.93 -8.02 7.83
C ASP A 276 2.49 -7.46 7.84
N TYR A 277 2.13 -6.68 8.86
CA TYR A 277 0.81 -6.04 8.93
C TYR A 277 0.61 -4.99 7.85
N LEU A 278 1.65 -4.21 7.49
CA LEU A 278 1.57 -3.26 6.38
C LEU A 278 1.21 -3.96 5.09
N TRP A 279 1.90 -5.06 4.78
CA TRP A 279 1.65 -5.86 3.59
C TRP A 279 0.26 -6.51 3.61
N ARG A 280 -0.20 -7.00 4.76
CA ARG A 280 -1.57 -7.49 4.93
C ARG A 280 -2.61 -6.39 4.65
N ALA A 281 -2.39 -5.19 5.16
CA ALA A 281 -3.28 -4.06 4.93
C ALA A 281 -3.32 -3.64 3.45
N ASP A 282 -2.17 -3.63 2.76
CA ASP A 282 -2.12 -3.36 1.33
C ASP A 282 -2.81 -4.45 0.50
N ALA A 283 -2.65 -5.72 0.87
CA ALA A 283 -3.33 -6.83 0.20
C ALA A 283 -4.86 -6.73 0.34
N GLN A 284 -5.36 -6.42 1.54
CA GLN A 284 -6.80 -6.20 1.79
C GLN A 284 -7.32 -4.96 1.05
N LEU A 285 -6.51 -3.91 0.90
CA LEU A 285 -6.88 -2.73 0.09
C LEU A 285 -6.94 -3.03 -1.40
N GLN A 286 -6.02 -3.87 -1.90
CA GLN A 286 -5.96 -4.25 -3.30
C GLN A 286 -7.10 -5.18 -3.70
N GLN A 287 -7.76 -5.86 -2.75
CA GLN A 287 -8.84 -6.82 -3.00
C GLN A 287 -8.56 -7.62 -4.27
N LEU A 288 -7.42 -8.31 -4.31
CA LEU A 288 -6.94 -9.02 -5.50
C LEU A 288 -8.10 -9.77 -6.14
N ASP A 289 -8.58 -9.25 -7.27
CA ASP A 289 -9.57 -9.92 -8.08
C ASP A 289 -8.93 -11.24 -8.50
N VAL A 290 -9.65 -12.35 -8.36
CA VAL A 290 -9.17 -13.71 -8.69
C VAL A 290 -8.59 -13.78 -10.12
N ARG A 291 -8.98 -12.84 -10.99
CA ARG A 291 -8.48 -12.67 -12.36
C ARG A 291 -7.01 -12.21 -12.47
N GLU A 292 -6.43 -11.57 -11.45
CA GLU A 292 -5.01 -11.18 -11.46
C GLU A 292 -4.10 -12.34 -11.00
N LEU A 293 -4.63 -13.29 -10.21
CA LEU A 293 -3.93 -14.53 -9.85
C LEU A 293 -3.68 -15.44 -11.06
N ASP A 294 -4.58 -15.42 -12.05
CA ASP A 294 -4.45 -16.18 -13.29
C ASP A 294 -3.37 -15.63 -14.25
N GLN A 295 -2.73 -14.50 -13.90
CA GLN A 295 -1.69 -13.83 -14.68
C GLN A 295 -0.31 -13.91 -14.02
N MET A 296 -0.03 -14.93 -13.20
CA MET A 296 1.32 -15.14 -12.70
C MET A 296 2.29 -15.44 -13.86
N ASP A 297 3.34 -14.64 -13.97
CA ASP A 297 4.39 -14.84 -14.97
C ASP A 297 5.15 -16.14 -14.71
N ALA A 298 5.72 -16.74 -15.76
CA ALA A 298 6.49 -17.98 -15.65
C ALA A 298 7.65 -17.89 -14.63
N GLU A 299 8.28 -16.71 -14.50
CA GLU A 299 9.31 -16.46 -13.50
C GLU A 299 8.76 -16.52 -12.06
N GLN A 300 7.54 -16.02 -11.83
CA GLN A 300 6.90 -16.04 -10.51
C GLN A 300 6.48 -17.46 -10.13
N LEU A 301 6.03 -18.27 -11.10
CA LEU A 301 5.72 -19.67 -10.89
C LEU A 301 6.98 -20.50 -10.57
N ASP A 302 8.09 -20.24 -11.27
CA ASP A 302 9.36 -20.90 -10.98
C ASP A 302 9.94 -20.50 -9.61
N GLU A 303 9.80 -19.21 -9.25
CA GLU A 303 10.15 -18.72 -7.92
C GLU A 303 9.30 -19.37 -6.83
N LEU A 304 7.98 -19.47 -7.03
CA LEU A 304 7.06 -20.15 -6.11
C LEU A 304 7.45 -21.61 -5.93
N ARG A 305 7.70 -22.33 -7.03
CA ARG A 305 8.11 -23.74 -7.02
C ARG A 305 9.42 -23.94 -6.25
N THR A 306 10.42 -23.11 -6.53
CA THR A 306 11.72 -23.17 -5.85
C THR A 306 11.58 -22.90 -4.36
N ASN A 307 10.78 -21.89 -4.00
CA ASN A 307 10.55 -21.54 -2.61
C ASN A 307 9.82 -22.66 -1.85
N MET A 308 8.74 -23.19 -2.41
CA MET A 308 8.02 -24.33 -1.83
C MET A 308 8.94 -25.55 -1.67
N ALA A 309 9.74 -25.89 -2.68
CA ALA A 309 10.67 -27.01 -2.59
C ALA A 309 11.72 -26.83 -1.49
N SER A 310 12.21 -25.60 -1.29
CA SER A 310 13.18 -25.30 -0.22
C SER A 310 12.58 -25.40 1.19
N GLN A 311 11.30 -25.04 1.35
CA GLN A 311 10.61 -25.01 2.64
C GLN A 311 9.91 -26.34 2.97
N TRP A 312 9.67 -27.19 1.98
CA TRP A 312 8.96 -28.46 2.14
C TRP A 312 9.53 -29.37 3.24
N PRO A 313 10.85 -29.56 3.38
CA PRO A 313 11.40 -30.40 4.45
C PRO A 313 11.14 -29.81 5.85
N ALA A 314 11.17 -28.49 5.99
CA ALA A 314 10.87 -27.82 7.27
C ALA A 314 9.39 -28.02 7.64
N LEU A 315 8.49 -27.84 6.66
CA LEU A 315 7.07 -28.08 6.83
C LEU A 315 6.79 -29.52 7.28
N LEU A 316 7.41 -30.51 6.61
CA LEU A 316 7.26 -31.93 6.98
C LEU A 316 7.74 -32.24 8.40
N ASN A 317 8.76 -31.55 8.91
CA ASN A 317 9.26 -31.73 10.27
C ASN A 317 8.34 -31.15 11.35
N GLU A 318 7.63 -30.06 11.01
CA GLU A 318 6.69 -29.39 11.93
C GLU A 318 5.34 -30.11 12.00
N LEU A 319 5.00 -30.95 11.01
CA LEU A 319 3.76 -31.70 11.01
C LEU A 319 3.76 -32.80 12.07
N GLU A 320 2.75 -32.77 12.93
CA GLU A 320 2.44 -33.81 13.92
C GLU A 320 1.10 -34.46 13.57
N PRO A 321 1.11 -35.59 12.83
CA PRO A 321 -0.11 -36.31 12.48
C PRO A 321 -0.80 -36.86 13.73
N ALA A 322 -2.07 -36.52 13.92
CA ALA A 322 -2.88 -37.05 14.99
C ALA A 322 -3.39 -38.46 14.67
N SER A 323 -3.74 -39.20 15.73
CA SER A 323 -4.34 -40.54 15.67
C SER A 323 -5.82 -40.55 16.04
N SER A 324 -6.41 -39.40 16.39
CA SER A 324 -7.82 -39.22 16.74
C SER A 324 -8.46 -38.08 15.95
N LEU A 325 -9.76 -38.21 15.67
CA LEU A 325 -10.56 -37.21 15.00
C LEU A 325 -11.25 -36.29 16.02
N ASP A 326 -10.61 -35.20 16.38
CA ASP A 326 -11.18 -34.13 17.21
C ASP A 326 -11.56 -32.92 16.34
N SER A 327 -12.40 -32.01 16.85
CA SER A 327 -12.85 -30.82 16.11
C SER A 327 -11.69 -29.92 15.64
N GLY A 328 -10.54 -29.98 16.32
CA GLY A 328 -9.32 -29.24 15.98
C GLY A 328 -8.31 -30.00 15.11
N THR A 329 -8.55 -31.25 14.74
CA THR A 329 -7.55 -32.05 14.03
C THR A 329 -7.30 -31.50 12.63
N THR A 330 -6.04 -31.15 12.36
CA THR A 330 -5.56 -30.57 11.10
C THR A 330 -4.79 -31.58 10.25
N CYS A 331 -4.10 -32.53 10.87
CA CYS A 331 -3.28 -33.56 10.22
C CYS A 331 -3.62 -34.94 10.81
N LEU A 332 -3.82 -35.96 9.98
CA LEU A 332 -4.16 -37.34 10.39
C LEU A 332 -3.20 -38.35 9.76
N LYS A 333 -2.85 -39.38 10.54
CA LYS A 333 -2.21 -40.60 10.03
C LYS A 333 -3.21 -41.76 10.07
N LEU A 334 -3.38 -42.43 8.94
CA LEU A 334 -4.29 -43.57 8.78
C LEU A 334 -3.56 -44.91 8.92
N ALA A 335 -4.34 -45.99 9.06
CA ALA A 335 -3.86 -47.36 9.23
C ALA A 335 -3.02 -47.87 8.03
N ASP A 336 -3.28 -47.37 6.82
CA ASP A 336 -2.50 -47.67 5.62
C ASP A 336 -1.12 -46.96 5.61
N GLY A 337 -0.83 -46.17 6.65
CA GLY A 337 0.39 -45.38 6.79
C GLY A 337 0.37 -44.07 6.03
N SER A 338 -0.73 -43.72 5.36
CA SER A 338 -0.87 -42.45 4.65
C SER A 338 -1.11 -41.28 5.62
N VAL A 339 -0.60 -40.11 5.24
CA VAL A 339 -0.74 -38.87 6.03
C VAL A 339 -1.57 -37.87 5.25
N TRP A 340 -2.58 -37.34 5.92
CA TRP A 340 -3.57 -36.44 5.36
C TRP A 340 -3.60 -35.12 6.10
N LEU A 341 -3.62 -34.02 5.36
CA LEU A 341 -3.55 -32.67 5.92
C LEU A 341 -4.70 -31.81 5.39
N LYS A 342 -5.41 -31.10 6.26
CA LYS A 342 -6.41 -30.11 5.84
C LYS A 342 -5.76 -29.02 4.99
N GLN A 343 -6.45 -28.62 3.94
CA GLN A 343 -6.04 -27.50 3.07
C GLN A 343 -5.74 -26.23 3.88
N GLU A 344 -6.65 -25.85 4.79
CA GLU A 344 -6.51 -24.66 5.64
C GLU A 344 -5.24 -24.73 6.49
N ALA A 345 -4.94 -25.91 7.05
CA ALA A 345 -3.74 -26.11 7.86
C ALA A 345 -2.46 -25.97 7.03
N LEU A 346 -2.43 -26.54 5.82
CA LEU A 346 -1.28 -26.36 4.93
C LEU A 346 -1.08 -24.89 4.58
N LEU A 347 -2.16 -24.16 4.28
CA LEU A 347 -2.08 -22.73 3.97
C LEU A 347 -1.56 -21.92 5.16
N HIS A 348 -2.00 -22.23 6.38
CA HIS A 348 -1.50 -21.61 7.61
C HIS A 348 0.01 -21.81 7.81
N VAL A 349 0.53 -23.00 7.51
CA VAL A 349 1.97 -23.31 7.67
C VAL A 349 2.78 -22.77 6.49
N LEU A 350 2.25 -22.84 5.27
CA LEU A 350 2.95 -22.41 4.06
C LEU A 350 3.03 -20.89 3.93
N ALA A 351 1.95 -20.16 4.24
CA ALA A 351 1.87 -18.70 4.10
C ALA A 351 3.03 -17.93 4.77
N PRO A 352 3.42 -18.18 6.03
CA PRO A 352 4.54 -17.48 6.66
C PRO A 352 5.92 -17.86 6.11
N LEU A 353 6.04 -19.02 5.44
CA LEU A 353 7.30 -19.51 4.86
C LEU A 353 7.56 -18.94 3.46
N LEU A 354 6.50 -18.48 2.77
CA LEU A 354 6.63 -17.84 1.47
C LEU A 354 7.21 -16.42 1.58
N LYS A 355 7.89 -15.98 0.52
CA LYS A 355 8.36 -14.60 0.40
C LYS A 355 7.17 -13.63 0.49
N PRO A 356 7.29 -12.46 1.15
CA PRO A 356 6.20 -11.50 1.28
C PRO A 356 5.59 -11.05 -0.06
N THR A 357 6.41 -10.94 -1.11
CA THR A 357 5.99 -10.66 -2.49
C THR A 357 5.01 -11.72 -3.00
N LEU A 358 5.39 -12.99 -2.95
CA LEU A 358 4.53 -14.12 -3.34
C LEU A 358 3.30 -14.21 -2.45
N ARG A 359 3.45 -13.97 -1.14
CA ARG A 359 2.33 -13.97 -0.18
C ARG A 359 1.30 -12.89 -0.51
N GLN A 360 1.76 -11.71 -0.95
CA GLN A 360 0.89 -10.63 -1.42
C GLN A 360 0.21 -11.02 -2.72
N THR A 361 0.95 -11.43 -3.75
CA THR A 361 0.38 -11.84 -5.05
C THR A 361 -0.66 -12.95 -4.88
N LEU A 362 -0.37 -13.91 -4.01
CA LEU A 362 -1.26 -15.04 -3.74
C LEU A 362 -2.37 -14.70 -2.73
N GLY A 363 -2.41 -13.51 -2.15
CA GLY A 363 -3.42 -13.13 -1.16
C GLY A 363 -3.37 -13.91 0.16
N LEU A 364 -2.25 -14.58 0.47
CA LEU A 364 -2.09 -15.52 1.60
C LEU A 364 -1.90 -14.83 2.97
N TRP A 365 -2.37 -13.59 3.11
CA TRP A 365 -2.32 -12.85 4.36
C TRP A 365 -3.55 -13.12 5.25
N ASP A 366 -4.65 -13.60 4.66
CA ASP A 366 -5.85 -14.09 5.36
C ASP A 366 -6.11 -15.56 5.03
N THR A 367 -5.53 -16.46 5.81
CA THR A 367 -5.74 -17.91 5.66
C THR A 367 -7.02 -18.41 6.35
N SER A 368 -7.78 -17.51 6.98
CA SER A 368 -9.03 -17.81 7.70
C SER A 368 -10.25 -17.97 6.77
N GLY A 369 -10.08 -17.88 5.45
CA GLY A 369 -11.14 -18.11 4.47
C GLY A 369 -11.46 -19.60 4.35
N GLY A 370 -12.63 -20.01 4.80
CA GLY A 370 -13.05 -21.42 4.82
C GLY A 370 -13.04 -22.10 3.44
N LEU A 371 -13.01 -23.43 3.47
CA LEU A 371 -13.20 -24.42 2.38
C LEU A 371 -12.44 -24.23 1.05
N GLN A 372 -12.34 -23.05 0.42
CA GLN A 372 -11.53 -22.84 -0.79
C GLN A 372 -10.95 -21.41 -0.90
N HIS A 373 -9.64 -21.30 -0.67
CA HIS A 373 -8.89 -20.05 -0.88
C HIS A 373 -8.70 -19.75 -2.39
N PRO A 374 -8.82 -18.50 -2.87
CA PRO A 374 -8.74 -18.17 -4.31
C PRO A 374 -7.43 -18.60 -4.99
N ALA A 375 -6.30 -18.51 -4.28
CA ALA A 375 -5.00 -18.93 -4.79
C ALA A 375 -4.75 -20.45 -4.72
N TRP A 376 -5.70 -21.22 -4.18
CA TRP A 376 -5.52 -22.66 -3.98
C TRP A 376 -5.26 -23.45 -5.27
N PRO A 377 -5.98 -23.24 -6.39
CA PRO A 377 -5.74 -24.00 -7.62
C PRO A 377 -4.28 -23.90 -8.10
N HIS A 378 -3.70 -22.70 -8.02
CA HIS A 378 -2.30 -22.45 -8.39
C HIS A 378 -1.31 -23.18 -7.48
N LEU A 379 -1.54 -23.14 -6.16
CA LEU A 379 -0.73 -23.86 -5.19
C LEU A 379 -0.85 -25.38 -5.35
N ALA A 380 -2.08 -25.89 -5.50
CA ALA A 380 -2.35 -27.31 -5.67
C ALA A 380 -1.68 -27.87 -6.92
N ASN A 381 -1.77 -27.16 -8.06
CA ASN A 381 -1.10 -27.56 -9.30
C ASN A 381 0.41 -27.67 -9.11
N GLN A 382 1.04 -26.66 -8.49
CA GLN A 382 2.49 -26.69 -8.26
C GLN A 382 2.91 -27.78 -7.25
N LEU A 383 2.12 -28.03 -6.21
CA LEU A 383 2.38 -29.13 -5.27
C LEU A 383 2.22 -30.51 -5.94
N GLN A 384 1.26 -30.67 -6.86
CA GLN A 384 1.06 -31.90 -7.65
C GLN A 384 2.14 -32.09 -8.72
N GLU A 385 2.64 -31.03 -9.33
CA GLU A 385 3.76 -31.07 -10.29
C GLU A 385 5.08 -31.41 -9.59
N ALA A 386 5.28 -30.91 -8.37
CA ALA A 386 6.43 -31.24 -7.54
C ALA A 386 6.35 -32.67 -6.94
N GLY A 387 5.20 -33.34 -7.03
CA GLY A 387 4.99 -34.67 -6.45
C GLY A 387 4.90 -34.68 -4.92
N PHE A 388 4.52 -33.55 -4.32
CA PHE A 388 4.38 -33.40 -2.86
C PHE A 388 3.01 -33.87 -2.35
N ILE A 389 1.99 -33.82 -3.20
CA ILE A 389 0.64 -34.29 -2.91
C ILE A 389 0.16 -35.27 -3.99
N ALA A 390 -0.65 -36.24 -3.60
CA ALA A 390 -1.18 -37.26 -4.51
C ALA A 390 -2.18 -36.66 -5.51
N ARG A 391 -2.17 -37.18 -6.74
CA ARG A 391 -3.15 -36.83 -7.79
C ARG A 391 -4.38 -37.73 -7.76
N GLU A 392 -4.21 -38.96 -7.29
CA GLU A 392 -5.24 -39.99 -7.28
C GLU A 392 -5.09 -40.83 -6.00
N HIS A 393 -6.23 -41.30 -5.47
CA HIS A 393 -6.29 -42.32 -4.43
C HIS A 393 -7.45 -43.25 -4.73
N ASP A 394 -7.19 -44.56 -4.75
CA ASP A 394 -8.19 -45.62 -4.89
C ASP A 394 -9.10 -45.44 -6.13
N GLY A 395 -8.52 -45.06 -7.27
CA GLY A 395 -9.24 -44.84 -8.51
C GLY A 395 -9.92 -43.46 -8.63
N GLN A 396 -9.87 -42.64 -7.58
CA GLN A 396 -10.49 -41.31 -7.54
C GLN A 396 -9.44 -40.21 -7.70
N ASN A 397 -9.66 -39.31 -8.66
CA ASN A 397 -8.81 -38.14 -8.86
C ASN A 397 -9.03 -37.09 -7.76
N ALA A 398 -8.00 -36.34 -7.42
CA ALA A 398 -8.11 -35.20 -6.51
C ALA A 398 -8.81 -34.01 -7.20
N SER A 399 -9.74 -33.35 -6.50
CA SER A 399 -10.37 -32.11 -6.97
C SER A 399 -9.51 -30.92 -6.49
N ASN A 400 -8.85 -30.23 -7.43
CA ASN A 400 -7.87 -29.18 -7.12
C ASN A 400 -6.84 -29.64 -6.06
N GLY A 401 -6.34 -30.87 -6.18
CA GLY A 401 -5.37 -31.45 -5.23
C GLY A 401 -5.95 -31.92 -3.89
N CYS A 402 -7.23 -31.69 -3.62
CA CYS A 402 -7.89 -32.10 -2.39
C CYS A 402 -8.86 -33.28 -2.59
N PHE A 403 -9.14 -33.96 -1.49
CA PHE A 403 -10.14 -35.00 -1.33
C PHE A 403 -11.07 -34.63 -0.16
N THR A 404 -12.23 -35.27 -0.10
CA THR A 404 -13.08 -35.26 1.09
C THR A 404 -13.19 -36.67 1.61
N LEU A 405 -12.85 -36.87 2.88
CA LEU A 405 -12.87 -38.18 3.53
C LEU A 405 -14.14 -38.33 4.36
N LEU A 406 -14.79 -39.47 4.25
CA LEU A 406 -15.82 -39.93 5.17
C LEU A 406 -15.16 -40.87 6.18
N ILE A 407 -15.03 -40.41 7.42
CA ILE A 407 -14.53 -41.20 8.54
C ILE A 407 -15.73 -41.50 9.44
N HIS A 408 -16.18 -42.75 9.43
CA HIS A 408 -17.43 -43.19 10.07
C HIS A 408 -18.67 -42.43 9.57
N THR A 409 -19.09 -41.39 10.32
CA THR A 409 -20.24 -40.54 10.03
C THR A 409 -19.85 -39.08 9.82
N HIS A 410 -18.56 -38.76 9.90
CA HIS A 410 -18.03 -37.41 9.81
C HIS A 410 -17.34 -37.18 8.48
N MET A 411 -17.78 -36.12 7.79
CA MET A 411 -17.12 -35.58 6.62
C MET A 411 -15.92 -34.74 7.06
N TRP A 412 -14.75 -35.06 6.55
CA TRP A 412 -13.49 -34.40 6.85
C TRP A 412 -12.81 -33.99 5.54
N GLY A 413 -12.90 -32.70 5.22
CA GLY A 413 -12.44 -32.15 3.94
C GLY A 413 -12.51 -30.63 3.94
N PRO A 414 -11.75 -29.94 3.06
CA PRO A 414 -10.88 -30.48 2.02
C PRO A 414 -9.51 -30.90 2.58
N VAL A 415 -9.03 -32.09 2.21
CA VAL A 415 -7.77 -32.67 2.71
C VAL A 415 -6.86 -33.16 1.59
N LEU A 416 -5.56 -33.15 1.86
CA LEU A 416 -4.49 -33.48 0.93
C LEU A 416 -3.79 -34.73 1.40
N LYS A 417 -3.59 -35.70 0.49
CA LYS A 417 -2.72 -36.85 0.75
C LYS A 417 -1.27 -36.47 0.48
N LEU A 418 -0.44 -36.46 1.51
CA LEU A 418 0.98 -36.14 1.38
C LEU A 418 1.76 -37.32 0.80
N THR A 419 2.67 -37.05 -0.13
CA THR A 419 3.56 -38.04 -0.76
C THR A 419 5.03 -37.73 -0.47
N PRO A 420 5.50 -37.96 0.78
CA PRO A 420 6.90 -37.75 1.12
C PRO A 420 7.82 -38.71 0.35
N ASP A 421 8.84 -38.17 -0.32
CA ASP A 421 9.88 -38.96 -0.97
C ASP A 421 10.68 -39.78 0.07
N ALA A 422 10.63 -41.11 -0.07
CA ALA A 422 11.28 -42.07 0.81
C ALA A 422 12.81 -41.94 0.83
N GLY A 423 13.44 -41.45 -0.25
CA GLY A 423 14.89 -41.25 -0.30
C GLY A 423 15.34 -39.98 0.41
N ARG A 424 14.56 -38.89 0.31
CA ARG A 424 14.93 -37.56 0.80
C ARG A 424 14.42 -37.26 2.22
N HIS A 425 13.30 -37.85 2.63
CA HIS A 425 12.62 -37.53 3.90
C HIS A 425 12.63 -38.69 4.90
N THR A 426 13.68 -39.51 4.90
CA THR A 426 13.80 -40.71 5.73
C THR A 426 13.59 -40.46 7.23
N ALA A 427 14.11 -39.35 7.77
CA ALA A 427 13.97 -39.01 9.19
C ALA A 427 12.52 -38.71 9.58
N VAL A 428 11.80 -37.94 8.75
CA VAL A 428 10.37 -37.62 8.96
C VAL A 428 9.53 -38.90 8.87
N LEU A 429 9.78 -39.73 7.86
CA LEU A 429 9.06 -40.98 7.66
C LEU A 429 9.24 -41.95 8.83
N LYS A 430 10.45 -42.04 9.39
CA LYS A 430 10.69 -42.85 10.61
C LYS A 430 9.88 -42.32 11.79
N ARG A 431 9.92 -41.01 12.05
CA ARG A 431 9.14 -40.37 13.12
C ARG A 431 7.64 -40.62 12.94
N TRP A 432 7.13 -40.46 11.72
CA TRP A 432 5.72 -40.71 11.44
C TRP A 432 5.36 -42.18 11.58
N HIS A 433 6.26 -43.11 11.24
CA HIS A 433 6.02 -44.54 11.42
C HIS A 433 5.83 -44.92 12.90
N GLU A 434 6.59 -44.29 13.80
CA GLU A 434 6.52 -44.49 15.26
C GLU A 434 5.23 -43.93 15.90
N LEU A 435 4.52 -43.02 15.23
CA LEU A 435 3.27 -42.47 15.73
C LEU A 435 2.10 -43.45 15.60
N PRO A 436 1.15 -43.48 16.55
CA PRO A 436 -0.08 -44.26 16.43
C PRO A 436 -0.88 -43.81 15.19
N SER A 437 -1.56 -44.76 14.55
CA SER A 437 -2.45 -44.51 13.42
C SER A 437 -3.91 -44.64 13.83
N LEU A 438 -4.78 -43.86 13.19
CA LEU A 438 -6.22 -44.10 13.26
C LEU A 438 -6.51 -45.48 12.63
N PRO A 439 -7.20 -46.40 13.33
CA PRO A 439 -7.44 -47.76 12.83
C PRO A 439 -8.46 -47.80 11.67
N ASP A 440 -9.19 -46.71 11.45
CA ASP A 440 -10.27 -46.65 10.46
C ASP A 440 -9.73 -46.45 9.04
N GLN A 441 -10.40 -47.09 8.07
CA GLN A 441 -10.21 -46.83 6.65
C GLN A 441 -11.24 -45.79 6.19
N PRO A 442 -10.83 -44.55 5.88
CA PRO A 442 -11.75 -43.57 5.34
C PRO A 442 -12.16 -43.90 3.91
N GLU A 443 -13.42 -43.62 3.60
CA GLU A 443 -13.89 -43.64 2.22
C GLU A 443 -13.74 -42.26 1.60
N VAL A 444 -13.21 -42.19 0.37
CA VAL A 444 -13.15 -40.93 -0.37
C VAL A 444 -14.52 -40.64 -0.98
N VAL A 445 -15.09 -39.49 -0.60
CA VAL A 445 -16.36 -39.00 -1.11
C VAL A 445 -16.11 -38.16 -2.35
N MET A 446 -16.74 -38.55 -3.46
CA MET A 446 -16.70 -37.78 -4.70
C MET A 446 -17.40 -36.45 -4.50
N ASP A 447 -16.75 -35.37 -4.92
CA ASP A 447 -17.38 -34.05 -4.90
C ASP A 447 -18.41 -33.90 -6.04
N LEU A 448 -19.17 -32.79 -6.02
CA LEU A 448 -20.21 -32.54 -7.02
C LEU A 448 -19.66 -32.48 -8.45
N GLN A 449 -18.44 -31.97 -8.65
CA GLN A 449 -17.83 -31.85 -9.98
C GLN A 449 -17.40 -33.23 -10.50
N GLN A 450 -16.80 -34.06 -9.65
CA GLN A 450 -16.42 -35.44 -9.92
C GLN A 450 -17.65 -36.31 -10.19
N LEU A 451 -18.73 -36.13 -9.42
CA LEU A 451 -20.00 -36.80 -9.65
C LEU A 451 -20.59 -36.43 -11.01
N THR A 452 -20.56 -35.16 -11.41
CA THR A 452 -21.04 -34.73 -12.74
C THR A 452 -20.17 -35.28 -13.87
N ALA A 453 -18.84 -35.30 -13.71
CA ALA A 453 -17.94 -35.86 -14.70
C ALA A 453 -18.14 -37.38 -14.85
N PHE A 454 -18.28 -38.10 -13.74
CA PHE A 454 -18.54 -39.52 -13.73
C PHE A 454 -19.90 -39.87 -14.34
N ALA A 455 -20.94 -39.10 -14.02
CA ALA A 455 -22.27 -39.25 -14.62
C ALA A 455 -22.23 -39.03 -16.14
N HIS A 456 -21.47 -38.05 -16.64
CA HIS A 456 -21.29 -37.84 -18.08
C HIS A 456 -20.55 -38.97 -18.77
N VAL A 457 -19.49 -39.51 -18.15
CA VAL A 457 -18.74 -40.65 -18.69
C VAL A 457 -19.60 -41.92 -18.74
N GLN A 458 -20.41 -42.16 -17.70
CA GLN A 458 -21.36 -43.27 -17.68
C GLN A 458 -22.48 -43.09 -18.69
N ALA A 459 -23.04 -41.89 -18.84
CA ALA A 459 -24.04 -41.59 -19.85
C ALA A 459 -23.50 -41.86 -21.27
N GLY A 460 -22.27 -41.41 -21.57
CA GLY A 460 -21.61 -41.70 -22.84
C GLY A 460 -21.33 -43.19 -23.08
N HIS A 461 -21.02 -43.96 -22.04
CA HIS A 461 -20.88 -45.42 -22.13
C HIS A 461 -22.20 -46.14 -22.39
N VAL A 462 -23.30 -45.64 -21.80
CA VAL A 462 -24.65 -46.17 -22.03
C VAL A 462 -25.08 -45.88 -23.47
N ASP A 463 -24.85 -44.67 -23.97
CA ASP A 463 -25.13 -44.32 -25.36
C ASP A 463 -24.30 -45.14 -26.35
N ALA A 464 -23.01 -45.35 -26.07
CA ALA A 464 -22.14 -46.20 -26.88
C ALA A 464 -22.62 -47.67 -26.90
N LYS A 465 -22.96 -48.25 -25.74
CA LYS A 465 -23.52 -49.60 -25.67
C LYS A 465 -24.88 -49.73 -26.35
N LEU A 466 -25.73 -48.71 -26.25
CA LEU A 466 -27.01 -48.70 -26.95
C LEU A 466 -26.81 -48.63 -28.46
N SER A 467 -25.82 -47.88 -28.96
CA SER A 467 -25.47 -47.84 -30.38
C SER A 467 -24.80 -49.11 -30.92
N GLU A 468 -24.31 -49.99 -30.05
CA GLU A 468 -23.83 -51.32 -30.44
C GLU A 468 -24.95 -52.38 -30.43
N MET A 469 -26.06 -52.12 -29.71
CA MET A 469 -27.20 -53.03 -29.58
C MET A 469 -28.34 -52.75 -30.56
N PHE A 470 -28.38 -51.56 -31.16
CA PHE A 470 -29.36 -51.13 -32.17
C PHE A 470 -28.63 -50.65 -33.43
#